data_AF-A0A9X0QFN9-F1
#
_entry.id   AF-A0A9X0QFN9-F1
#
_cell.length_a   1.000
_cell.length_b   1.000
_cell.length_c   1.000
_cell.angle_alpha   90.00
_cell.angle_beta   90.00
_cell.angle_gamma   90.00
#
_symmetry.space_group_name_H-M   'P 1'
#
loop_
_entity.id
_entity.type
_entity.pdbx_description
1 polymer ?
#
loop_
_entity_poly.entity_id
_entity_poly.type
_entity_poly.pdbx_seq_one_letter_code
_entity_poly.pdbx_strand_id
1 'polypeptide(L)'
;MIHWLTSRHTVTLLNVFTRSRYAPYSDAAFVHENDELSYVSAMRLREDELFLRRIKESLPKGLKNTLNMHDLNLKDAPIRLRVPVDQICNTPVNSADPSLEKIRRALARQSELGTMEAVVLPAGLGNDVDHLTVREAAMPFVASLPAAFYEDLPYLATYPSSTSDLETLNSPAKERNDPLTEIIYHTGESPTDAIARKRKLVLNYASQIDDEVGDIMSNFAARYDGGERLWANKLWHSSFA
;
A
#
# COMPACT_ATOMS: atom_id res chain seq x y z
N MET A 1 0.78 5.35 -8.95
CA MET A 1 2.05 4.76 -9.47
C MET A 1 2.30 4.97 -10.97
N ILE A 2 1.45 4.48 -11.88
CA ILE A 2 1.71 4.54 -13.34
C ILE A 2 1.99 5.97 -13.81
N HIS A 3 1.19 6.93 -13.32
CA HIS A 3 1.39 8.36 -13.58
C HIS A 3 2.82 8.85 -13.28
N TRP A 4 3.42 8.41 -12.16
CA TRP A 4 4.80 8.79 -11.82
C TRP A 4 5.83 8.13 -12.74
N LEU A 5 5.62 6.86 -13.08
CA LEU A 5 6.51 6.12 -13.99
C LEU A 5 6.50 6.75 -15.39
N THR A 6 5.33 7.11 -15.93
CA THR A 6 5.22 7.77 -17.24
C THR A 6 5.77 9.20 -17.22
N SER A 7 5.72 9.86 -16.06
CA SER A 7 6.40 11.15 -15.80
C SER A 7 7.90 11.01 -15.53
N ARG A 8 8.48 9.82 -15.78
CA ARG A 8 9.92 9.49 -15.68
C ARG A 8 10.49 9.51 -14.27
N HIS A 9 9.66 9.43 -13.24
CA HIS A 9 10.15 9.16 -11.89
C HIS A 9 10.59 7.71 -11.75
N THR A 10 11.54 7.48 -10.85
CA THR A 10 11.87 6.14 -10.36
C THR A 10 10.98 5.83 -9.16
N VAL A 11 10.30 4.68 -9.20
CA VAL A 11 9.42 4.20 -8.13
C VAL A 11 10.02 2.93 -7.54
N THR A 12 10.15 2.93 -6.22
CA THR A 12 10.53 1.77 -5.44
C THR A 12 9.35 1.37 -4.56
N LEU A 13 8.83 0.17 -4.77
CA LEU A 13 7.82 -0.43 -3.90
C LEU A 13 8.53 -1.14 -2.75
N LEU A 14 8.36 -0.65 -1.53
CA LEU A 14 8.86 -1.32 -0.33
C LEU A 14 7.75 -2.22 0.22
N ASN A 15 7.80 -3.51 -0.09
CA ASN A 15 6.85 -4.48 0.43
C ASN A 15 7.35 -4.98 1.80
N VAL A 16 6.52 -4.81 2.83
CA VAL A 16 6.96 -4.94 4.22
C VAL A 16 6.65 -6.32 4.79
N PHE A 17 5.38 -6.70 4.80
CA PHE A 17 4.88 -7.92 5.44
C PHE A 17 4.49 -8.97 4.39
N THR A 18 5.48 -9.71 3.91
CA THR A 18 5.32 -10.69 2.83
C THR A 18 5.26 -12.13 3.31
N ARG A 19 5.61 -12.38 4.57
CA ARG A 19 5.46 -13.71 5.19
C ARG A 19 4.10 -13.83 5.85
N SER A 20 3.21 -14.61 5.24
CA SER A 20 1.79 -14.65 5.57
C SER A 20 1.24 -16.07 5.59
N ARG A 21 0.22 -16.31 6.40
CA ARG A 21 -0.70 -17.46 6.27
C ARG A 21 -2.05 -17.07 5.68
N TYR A 22 -2.31 -15.77 5.59
CA TYR A 22 -3.56 -15.26 5.05
C TYR A 22 -3.60 -15.38 3.52
N ALA A 23 -4.50 -16.23 3.03
CA ALA A 23 -4.84 -16.42 1.62
C ALA A 23 -6.23 -17.06 1.48
N PRO A 24 -7.30 -16.29 1.78
CA PRO A 24 -8.67 -16.80 1.94
C PRO A 24 -9.22 -17.49 0.68
N TYR A 25 -8.71 -17.17 -0.51
CA TYR A 25 -9.18 -17.71 -1.78
C TYR A 25 -8.21 -18.70 -2.42
N SER A 26 -7.25 -19.21 -1.64
CA SER A 26 -6.30 -20.22 -2.08
C SER A 26 -6.66 -21.63 -1.60
N ASP A 27 -5.93 -22.61 -2.10
CA ASP A 27 -5.96 -24.01 -1.67
C ASP A 27 -5.02 -24.30 -0.48
N ALA A 28 -4.55 -23.27 0.24
CA ALA A 28 -3.63 -23.42 1.37
C ALA A 28 -4.17 -24.34 2.49
N ALA A 29 -5.51 -24.45 2.63
CA ALA A 29 -6.14 -25.36 3.58
C ALA A 29 -5.86 -26.85 3.33
N PHE A 30 -5.41 -27.23 2.12
CA PHE A 30 -5.03 -28.60 1.77
C PHE A 30 -3.53 -28.87 1.97
N VAL A 31 -2.76 -27.84 2.32
CA VAL A 31 -1.33 -27.95 2.59
C VAL A 31 -1.12 -28.33 4.07
N HIS A 32 -0.05 -29.08 4.35
CA HIS A 32 0.31 -29.41 5.72
C HIS A 32 0.60 -28.12 6.53
N GLU A 33 0.16 -28.04 7.79
CA GLU A 33 0.27 -26.84 8.65
C GLU A 33 1.69 -26.25 8.74
N ASN A 34 2.70 -27.13 8.72
CA ASN A 34 4.12 -26.76 8.77
C ASN A 34 4.61 -26.08 7.48
N ASP A 35 3.96 -26.35 6.35
CA ASP A 35 4.32 -25.83 5.04
C ASP A 35 3.45 -24.65 4.60
N GLU A 36 2.28 -24.46 5.22
CA GLU A 36 1.29 -23.43 4.90
C GLU A 36 1.91 -22.03 4.79
N LEU A 37 2.73 -21.62 5.77
CA LEU A 37 3.40 -20.31 5.75
C LEU A 37 4.29 -20.16 4.51
N SER A 38 5.11 -21.16 4.23
CA SER A 38 6.04 -21.13 3.09
C SER A 38 5.28 -21.15 1.77
N TYR A 39 4.22 -21.95 1.69
CA TYR A 39 3.33 -22.06 0.54
C TYR A 39 2.65 -20.72 0.22
N VAL A 40 1.96 -20.14 1.21
CA VAL A 40 1.24 -18.87 1.05
C VAL A 40 2.19 -17.73 0.74
N SER A 41 3.33 -17.64 1.42
CA SER A 41 4.33 -16.60 1.14
C SER A 41 4.90 -16.72 -0.28
N ALA A 42 5.19 -17.93 -0.76
CA ALA A 42 5.70 -18.15 -2.11
C ALA A 42 4.65 -17.86 -3.19
N MET A 43 3.39 -18.20 -2.93
CA MET A 43 2.27 -17.86 -3.82
C MET A 43 2.12 -16.34 -3.93
N ARG A 44 2.05 -15.62 -2.80
CA ARG A 44 1.92 -14.15 -2.78
C ARG A 44 3.11 -13.45 -3.43
N LEU A 45 4.32 -13.97 -3.27
CA LEU A 45 5.50 -13.47 -3.98
C LEU A 45 5.33 -13.57 -5.52
N ARG A 46 4.78 -14.68 -6.03
CA ARG A 46 4.50 -14.83 -7.47
C ARG A 46 3.42 -13.85 -7.94
N GLU A 47 2.43 -13.55 -7.11
CA GLU A 47 1.40 -12.54 -7.40
C GLU A 47 2.02 -11.14 -7.49
N ASP A 48 2.92 -10.77 -6.56
CA ASP A 48 3.67 -9.51 -6.61
C ASP A 48 4.54 -9.41 -7.87
N GLU A 49 5.26 -10.48 -8.23
CA GLU A 49 6.05 -10.54 -9.46
C GLU A 49 5.18 -10.39 -10.72
N LEU A 50 4.01 -11.04 -10.72
CA LEU A 50 3.03 -10.91 -11.80
C LEU A 50 2.52 -9.48 -11.92
N PHE A 51 2.17 -8.85 -10.79
CA PHE A 51 1.74 -7.44 -10.73
C PHE A 51 2.81 -6.53 -11.33
N LEU A 52 4.06 -6.63 -10.87
CA LEU A 52 5.18 -5.85 -11.41
C LEU A 52 5.38 -6.06 -12.90
N ARG A 53 5.31 -7.32 -13.35
CA ARG A 53 5.44 -7.66 -14.77
C ARG A 53 4.36 -6.97 -15.59
N ARG A 54 3.09 -7.01 -15.15
CA ARG A 54 1.96 -6.35 -15.83
C ARG A 54 2.17 -4.84 -15.94
N ILE A 55 2.63 -4.19 -14.88
CA ILE A 55 2.96 -2.76 -14.93
C ILE A 55 4.08 -2.52 -15.95
N LYS A 56 5.20 -3.26 -15.87
CA LYS A 56 6.34 -3.11 -16.79
C LYS A 56 6.01 -3.41 -18.25
N GLU A 57 5.08 -4.33 -18.52
CA GLU A 57 4.59 -4.61 -19.87
C GLU A 57 3.90 -3.41 -20.49
N SER A 58 3.17 -2.62 -19.69
CA SER A 58 2.49 -1.39 -20.15
C SER A 58 3.42 -0.19 -20.33
N LEU A 59 4.64 -0.25 -19.79
CA LEU A 59 5.59 0.87 -19.86
C LEU A 59 6.43 0.85 -21.17
N PRO A 60 6.76 2.03 -21.72
CA PRO A 60 7.77 2.17 -22.77
C PRO A 60 9.09 1.47 -22.39
N LYS A 61 9.81 0.92 -23.38
CA LYS A 61 11.05 0.13 -23.18
C LYS A 61 12.08 0.84 -22.27
N GLY A 62 12.23 2.16 -22.40
CA GLY A 62 13.17 2.96 -21.61
C GLY A 62 12.77 3.18 -20.14
N LEU A 63 11.51 2.92 -19.76
CA LEU A 63 10.99 3.17 -18.40
C LEU A 63 10.84 1.88 -17.58
N LYS A 64 11.08 0.70 -18.15
CA LYS A 64 10.87 -0.57 -17.43
C LYS A 64 11.79 -0.75 -16.22
N ASN A 65 12.96 -0.12 -16.23
CA ASN A 65 13.96 -0.16 -15.16
C ASN A 65 13.73 0.91 -14.08
N THR A 66 12.73 1.78 -14.24
CA THR A 66 12.40 2.79 -13.23
C THR A 66 11.40 2.26 -12.18
N LEU A 67 10.98 1.00 -12.26
CA LEU A 67 10.16 0.34 -11.26
C LEU A 67 10.93 -0.78 -10.56
N ASN A 68 11.16 -0.60 -9.27
CA ASN A 68 11.84 -1.54 -8.39
C ASN A 68 10.89 -2.02 -7.28
N MET A 69 11.15 -3.22 -6.75
CA MET A 69 10.49 -3.71 -5.54
C MET A 69 11.55 -4.27 -4.59
N HIS A 70 11.41 -3.91 -3.32
CA HIS A 70 12.22 -4.44 -2.24
C HIS A 70 11.30 -5.11 -1.22
N ASP A 71 11.54 -6.38 -0.98
CA ASP A 71 10.83 -7.16 0.01
C ASP A 71 11.63 -7.18 1.33
N LEU A 72 11.01 -6.74 2.43
CA LEU A 72 11.60 -6.79 3.77
C LEU A 72 11.45 -8.14 4.46
N ASN A 73 10.66 -9.05 3.91
CA ASN A 73 10.47 -10.42 4.37
C ASN A 73 10.01 -10.49 5.84
N LEU A 74 9.17 -9.54 6.26
CA LEU A 74 8.60 -9.50 7.61
C LEU A 74 7.33 -10.34 7.68
N LYS A 75 7.02 -10.80 8.90
CA LYS A 75 5.82 -11.58 9.22
C LYS A 75 4.62 -10.68 9.41
N ASP A 76 3.50 -11.06 8.80
CA ASP A 76 2.18 -10.44 9.01
C ASP A 76 1.79 -10.39 10.49
N ALA A 77 0.79 -9.56 10.80
CA ALA A 77 0.28 -9.38 12.16
C ALA A 77 -0.13 -10.69 12.84
N PRO A 78 -0.90 -11.60 12.20
CA PRO A 78 -1.28 -12.85 12.86
C PRO A 78 -0.11 -13.68 13.37
N ILE A 79 0.96 -13.80 12.57
CA ILE A 79 2.12 -14.62 12.96
C ILE A 79 3.02 -13.85 13.93
N ARG A 80 3.25 -12.57 13.67
CA ARG A 80 4.21 -11.76 14.42
C ARG A 80 3.68 -11.35 15.79
N LEU A 81 2.44 -10.90 15.84
CA LEU A 81 1.77 -10.41 17.04
C LEU A 81 0.97 -11.51 17.74
N ARG A 82 0.82 -12.68 17.11
CA ARG A 82 0.05 -13.83 17.64
C ARG A 82 -1.42 -13.47 17.87
N VAL A 83 -1.99 -12.69 16.96
CA VAL A 83 -3.40 -12.29 16.99
C VAL A 83 -4.20 -13.09 15.95
N PRO A 84 -5.46 -13.41 16.21
CA PRO A 84 -6.36 -13.93 15.20
C PRO A 84 -6.52 -12.96 14.01
N VAL A 85 -6.81 -13.48 12.81
CA VAL A 85 -6.97 -12.68 11.58
C VAL A 85 -8.11 -11.67 11.71
N ASP A 86 -9.21 -12.04 12.35
CA ASP A 86 -10.37 -11.18 12.62
C ASP A 86 -10.09 -10.07 13.65
N GLN A 87 -8.93 -10.09 14.31
CA GLN A 87 -8.51 -9.06 15.26
C GLN A 87 -7.47 -8.08 14.68
N ILE A 88 -6.98 -8.29 13.45
CA ILE A 88 -5.96 -7.42 12.83
C ILE A 88 -6.39 -5.95 12.84
N CYS A 89 -7.65 -5.67 12.49
CA CYS A 89 -8.20 -4.31 12.42
C CYS A 89 -8.56 -3.70 13.80
N ASN A 90 -8.51 -4.51 14.86
CA ASN A 90 -8.79 -4.09 16.24
C ASN A 90 -7.51 -4.07 17.11
N THR A 91 -6.37 -4.47 16.54
CA THR A 91 -5.11 -4.56 17.26
C THR A 91 -4.39 -3.20 17.16
N PRO A 92 -4.10 -2.52 18.28
CA PRO A 92 -3.34 -1.27 18.21
C PRO A 92 -1.88 -1.54 17.85
N VAL A 93 -1.21 -0.54 17.27
CA VAL A 93 0.23 -0.61 17.02
C VAL A 93 0.97 -0.78 18.33
N ASN A 94 1.81 -1.81 18.41
CA ASN A 94 2.71 -2.01 19.54
C ASN A 94 4.01 -1.25 19.28
N SER A 95 4.31 -0.22 20.09
CA SER A 95 5.54 0.57 19.96
C SER A 95 6.82 -0.24 20.18
N ALA A 96 6.72 -1.41 20.82
CA ALA A 96 7.82 -2.35 21.00
C ALA A 96 7.92 -3.41 19.88
N ASP A 97 7.09 -3.34 18.83
CA ASP A 97 7.18 -4.23 17.67
C ASP A 97 8.53 -4.06 16.94
N PRO A 98 9.38 -5.11 16.87
CA PRO A 98 10.67 -5.04 16.19
C PRO A 98 10.58 -4.68 14.70
N SER A 99 9.41 -4.83 14.07
CA SER A 99 9.20 -4.45 12.67
C SER A 99 9.31 -2.95 12.46
N LEU A 100 8.92 -2.13 13.44
CA LEU A 100 9.03 -0.67 13.35
C LEU A 100 10.47 -0.25 13.05
N GLU A 101 11.43 -0.81 13.79
CA GLU A 101 12.85 -0.51 13.61
C GLU A 101 13.41 -1.04 12.29
N LYS A 102 12.96 -2.23 11.85
CA LYS A 102 13.39 -2.77 10.54
C LYS A 102 12.91 -1.91 9.38
N ILE A 103 11.66 -1.44 9.43
CA ILE A 103 11.08 -0.55 8.42
C ILE A 103 11.83 0.80 8.43
N ARG A 104 12.05 1.39 9.62
CA ARG A 104 12.83 2.63 9.77
C ARG A 104 14.21 2.54 9.17
N ARG A 105 14.95 1.45 9.43
CA ARG A 105 16.28 1.23 8.84
C ARG A 105 16.24 1.10 7.33
N ALA A 106 15.23 0.42 6.79
CA ALA A 106 15.06 0.31 5.34
C ALA A 106 14.81 1.68 4.69
N LEU A 107 13.92 2.49 5.27
CA LEU A 107 13.63 3.85 4.81
C LEU A 107 14.84 4.78 4.95
N ALA A 108 15.54 4.72 6.09
CA ALA A 108 16.75 5.50 6.34
C ALA A 108 17.83 5.19 5.29
N ARG A 109 18.03 3.91 4.97
CA ARG A 109 18.97 3.50 3.92
C ARG A 109 18.60 4.07 2.55
N GLN A 110 17.33 4.11 2.17
CA GLN A 110 16.90 4.72 0.90
C GLN A 110 17.12 6.24 0.92
N SER A 111 16.85 6.89 2.06
CA SER A 111 17.11 8.32 2.24
C SER A 111 18.62 8.65 2.14
N GLU A 112 19.48 7.87 2.80
CA GLU A 112 20.94 8.06 2.82
C GLU A 112 21.58 7.85 1.45
N LEU A 113 21.03 6.93 0.65
CA LEU A 113 21.44 6.72 -0.74
C LEU A 113 21.00 7.86 -1.66
N GLY A 114 20.20 8.82 -1.17
CA GLY A 114 19.64 9.93 -1.96
C GLY A 114 18.61 9.46 -2.98
N THR A 115 18.06 8.25 -2.84
CA THR A 115 17.12 7.65 -3.79
C THR A 115 15.66 7.89 -3.41
N MET A 116 15.39 8.49 -2.25
CA MET A 116 14.06 8.76 -1.74
C MET A 116 13.80 10.28 -1.62
N GLU A 117 13.14 10.83 -2.63
CA GLU A 117 12.76 12.26 -2.69
C GLU A 117 11.32 12.50 -2.20
N ALA A 118 10.50 11.45 -2.17
CA ALA A 118 9.13 11.49 -1.70
C ALA A 118 8.72 10.11 -1.16
N VAL A 119 7.68 10.08 -0.33
CA VAL A 119 7.14 8.83 0.22
C VAL A 119 5.62 8.77 0.05
N VAL A 120 5.12 7.59 -0.30
CA VAL A 120 3.68 7.32 -0.37
C VAL A 120 3.39 6.15 0.56
N LEU A 121 2.46 6.34 1.49
CA LEU A 121 2.20 5.44 2.63
C LEU A 121 0.72 5.01 2.67
N PRO A 122 0.39 3.89 3.31
CA PRO A 122 -1.00 3.60 3.65
C PRO A 122 -1.55 4.70 4.57
N ALA A 123 -2.79 5.12 4.31
CA ALA A 123 -3.50 6.00 5.23
C ALA A 123 -3.89 5.26 6.54
N GLY A 124 -3.95 3.93 6.55
CA GLY A 124 -4.37 3.12 7.69
C GLY A 124 -5.88 3.13 7.91
N LEU A 125 -6.66 3.35 6.85
CA LEU A 125 -8.13 3.34 6.90
C LEU A 125 -8.63 1.91 7.11
N GLY A 126 -9.55 1.71 8.05
CA GLY A 126 -9.97 0.37 8.49
C GLY A 126 -9.11 -0.23 9.60
N ASN A 127 -8.12 0.52 10.11
CA ASN A 127 -7.34 0.18 11.31
C ASN A 127 -6.53 -1.12 11.26
N ASP A 128 -6.17 -1.59 10.06
CA ASP A 128 -5.24 -2.72 9.89
C ASP A 128 -3.89 -2.41 10.57
N VAL A 129 -3.53 -3.21 11.59
CA VAL A 129 -2.33 -2.97 12.40
C VAL A 129 -1.03 -3.00 11.59
N ASP A 130 -0.94 -3.77 10.50
CA ASP A 130 0.26 -3.80 9.66
C ASP A 130 0.38 -2.49 8.87
N HIS A 131 -0.73 -1.96 8.33
CA HIS A 131 -0.73 -0.65 7.66
C HIS A 131 -0.39 0.49 8.64
N LEU A 132 -0.97 0.46 9.84
CA LEU A 132 -0.67 1.42 10.90
C LEU A 132 0.80 1.34 11.35
N THR A 133 1.37 0.13 11.43
CA THR A 133 2.79 -0.09 11.77
C THR A 133 3.72 0.50 10.71
N VAL A 134 3.41 0.33 9.41
CA VAL A 134 4.18 0.96 8.32
C VAL A 134 4.12 2.48 8.43
N ARG A 135 2.91 3.03 8.63
CA ARG A 135 2.69 4.46 8.78
C ARG A 135 3.50 5.02 9.95
N GLU A 136 3.39 4.41 11.13
CA GLU A 136 4.10 4.80 12.35
C GLU A 136 5.63 4.74 12.18
N ALA A 137 6.14 3.70 11.51
CA ALA A 137 7.57 3.60 11.21
C ALA A 137 8.06 4.72 10.29
N ALA A 138 7.23 5.18 9.35
CA ALA A 138 7.58 6.18 8.36
C ALA A 138 7.38 7.64 8.84
N MET A 139 6.65 7.87 9.94
CA MET A 139 6.35 9.22 10.44
C MET A 139 7.56 10.15 10.59
N PRO A 140 8.75 9.71 11.03
CA PRO A 140 9.93 10.59 11.10
C PRO A 140 10.33 11.20 9.75
N PHE A 141 10.04 10.52 8.63
CA PHE A 141 10.36 10.99 7.28
C PHE A 141 9.30 11.93 6.71
N VAL A 142 8.04 11.80 7.14
CA VAL A 142 6.91 12.63 6.70
C VAL A 142 7.11 14.11 7.03
N ALA A 143 7.84 14.40 8.10
CA ALA A 143 8.13 15.78 8.51
C ALA A 143 9.16 16.48 7.62
N SER A 144 10.00 15.73 6.90
CA SER A 144 11.12 16.27 6.12
C SER A 144 11.01 16.02 4.61
N LEU A 145 10.08 15.16 4.17
CA LEU A 145 9.89 14.80 2.77
C LEU A 145 8.47 15.12 2.30
N PRO A 146 8.29 15.42 1.00
CA PRO A 146 7.03 15.22 0.31
C PRO A 146 6.42 13.87 0.66
N ALA A 147 5.25 13.89 1.29
CA ALA A 147 4.57 12.69 1.73
C ALA A 147 3.10 12.71 1.32
N ALA A 148 2.60 11.56 0.86
CA ALA A 148 1.20 11.34 0.58
C ALA A 148 0.71 10.02 1.16
N PHE A 149 -0.57 9.95 1.52
CA PHE A 149 -1.20 8.77 2.08
C PHE A 149 -2.28 8.27 1.13
N TYR A 150 -2.15 7.03 0.65
CA TYR A 150 -3.16 6.42 -0.23
C TYR A 150 -4.31 5.85 0.59
N GLU A 151 -5.48 5.85 -0.02
CA GLU A 151 -6.67 5.24 0.58
C GLU A 151 -6.64 3.72 0.51
N ASP A 152 -6.70 3.08 1.67
CA ASP A 152 -6.61 1.62 1.78
C ASP A 152 -7.89 0.96 1.27
N LEU A 153 -7.82 0.31 0.11
CA LEU A 153 -8.91 -0.49 -0.46
C LEU A 153 -8.61 -1.98 -0.26
N PRO A 154 -9.63 -2.82 0.00
CA PRO A 154 -11.07 -2.51 0.00
C PRO A 154 -11.58 -1.87 1.30
N TYR A 155 -10.74 -1.71 2.33
CA TYR A 155 -11.15 -1.26 3.67
C TYR A 155 -11.98 0.03 3.66
N LEU A 156 -11.55 1.07 2.95
CA LEU A 156 -12.30 2.33 2.83
C LEU A 156 -13.70 2.14 2.23
N ALA A 157 -13.88 1.18 1.32
CA ALA A 157 -15.16 0.95 0.68
C ALA A 157 -16.14 0.16 1.57
N THR A 158 -15.63 -0.61 2.54
CA THR A 158 -16.43 -1.58 3.31
C THR A 158 -16.50 -1.30 4.81
N TYR A 159 -15.51 -0.59 5.38
CA TYR A 159 -15.46 -0.28 6.81
C TYR A 159 -16.19 1.03 7.15
N PRO A 160 -17.15 0.99 8.10
CA PRO A 160 -17.89 2.18 8.53
C PRO A 160 -17.02 3.29 9.15
N SER A 161 -15.90 2.94 9.79
CA SER A 161 -15.01 3.89 10.50
C SER A 161 -14.17 4.76 9.58
N SER A 162 -14.18 4.51 8.28
CA SER A 162 -13.21 5.10 7.35
C SER A 162 -13.22 6.64 7.31
N THR A 163 -14.37 7.28 7.55
CA THR A 163 -14.46 8.74 7.65
C THR A 163 -13.80 9.28 8.93
N SER A 164 -14.00 8.63 10.09
CA SER A 164 -13.35 9.02 11.35
C SER A 164 -11.85 8.70 11.34
N ASP A 165 -11.44 7.65 10.62
CA ASP A 165 -10.03 7.26 10.49
C ASP A 165 -9.23 8.35 9.73
N LEU A 166 -9.85 8.97 8.71
CA LEU A 166 -9.26 10.08 7.99
C LEU A 166 -9.10 11.34 8.84
N GLU A 167 -10.11 11.66 9.67
CA GLU A 167 -10.01 12.77 10.62
C GLU A 167 -8.87 12.52 11.64
N THR A 168 -8.74 11.28 12.11
CA THR A 168 -7.66 10.86 13.00
C THR A 168 -6.30 11.02 12.35
N LEU A 169 -6.15 10.63 11.08
CA LEU A 169 -4.93 10.83 10.30
C LEU A 169 -4.56 12.33 10.18
N ASN A 170 -5.55 13.19 9.93
CA ASN A 170 -5.31 14.61 9.67
C ASN A 170 -5.13 15.44 10.96
N SER A 171 -5.59 14.95 12.12
CA SER A 171 -5.59 15.71 13.38
C SER A 171 -4.18 16.15 13.83
N PRO A 172 -3.17 15.27 13.90
CA PRO A 172 -1.80 15.67 14.25
C PRO A 172 -1.19 16.66 13.25
N ALA A 173 -1.58 16.58 11.99
CA ALA A 173 -1.13 17.48 10.93
C ALA A 173 -1.73 18.88 11.12
N LYS A 174 -3.04 18.96 11.42
CA LYS A 174 -3.74 20.20 11.77
C LYS A 174 -3.17 20.88 13.01
N GLU A 175 -2.83 20.12 14.05
CA GLU A 175 -2.20 20.65 15.27
C GLU A 175 -0.84 21.32 14.99
N ARG A 176 -0.12 20.86 13.96
CA ARG A 176 1.14 21.45 13.50
C ARG A 176 0.96 22.54 12.44
N ASN A 177 -0.28 22.96 12.14
CA ASN A 177 -0.61 23.89 11.07
C ASN A 177 -0.11 23.45 9.68
N ASP A 178 -0.11 22.14 9.43
CA ASP A 178 0.23 21.50 8.16
C ASP A 178 -0.82 20.41 7.83
N PRO A 179 -2.09 20.81 7.59
CA PRO A 179 -3.15 19.85 7.30
C PRO A 179 -2.88 19.10 6.01
N LEU A 180 -3.23 17.81 6.00
CA LEU A 180 -3.22 17.02 4.77
C LEU A 180 -4.32 17.52 3.84
N THR A 181 -3.98 17.65 2.56
CA THR A 181 -4.86 18.11 1.49
C THR A 181 -5.08 17.01 0.46
N GLU A 182 -6.31 16.92 -0.03
CA GLU A 182 -6.69 15.95 -1.04
C GLU A 182 -6.04 16.25 -2.39
N ILE A 183 -5.53 15.21 -3.04
CA ILE A 183 -5.13 15.21 -4.45
C ILE A 183 -5.69 13.98 -5.15
N ILE A 184 -6.13 14.16 -6.40
CA ILE A 184 -6.62 13.06 -7.24
C ILE A 184 -5.63 12.85 -8.38
N TYR A 185 -5.03 11.67 -8.44
CA TYR A 185 -4.12 11.29 -9.52
C TYR A 185 -4.83 10.49 -10.59
N HIS A 186 -4.88 11.07 -11.80
CA HIS A 186 -5.36 10.38 -13.00
C HIS A 186 -4.18 9.83 -13.82
N THR A 187 -4.41 8.71 -14.51
CA THR A 187 -3.40 8.10 -15.39
C THR A 187 -3.37 8.68 -16.80
N GLY A 188 -4.31 9.58 -17.14
CA GLY A 188 -4.49 10.14 -18.48
C GLY A 188 -5.23 9.21 -19.45
N GLU A 189 -5.60 8.01 -19.00
CA GLU A 189 -6.49 7.09 -19.71
C GLU A 189 -7.94 7.59 -19.61
N SER A 190 -8.84 7.05 -20.44
CA SER A 190 -10.28 7.27 -20.22
C SER A 190 -10.70 6.68 -18.86
N PRO A 191 -11.71 7.24 -18.18
CA PRO A 191 -12.18 6.72 -16.89
C PRO A 191 -12.48 5.22 -16.92
N THR A 192 -13.18 4.77 -17.98
CA THR A 192 -13.52 3.36 -18.19
C THR A 192 -12.28 2.47 -18.29
N ASP A 193 -11.27 2.89 -19.04
CA ASP A 193 -10.04 2.12 -19.22
C ASP A 193 -9.21 2.08 -17.93
N ALA A 194 -9.14 3.20 -17.20
CA ALA A 194 -8.43 3.27 -15.92
C ALA A 194 -9.07 2.34 -14.87
N ILE A 195 -10.40 2.33 -14.78
CA ILE A 195 -11.16 1.44 -13.88
C ILE A 195 -10.95 -0.02 -14.28
N ALA A 196 -11.10 -0.35 -15.57
CA ALA A 196 -10.92 -1.72 -16.07
C ALA A 196 -9.47 -2.23 -15.84
N ARG A 197 -8.47 -1.37 -16.06
CA ARG A 197 -7.07 -1.70 -15.78
C ARG A 197 -6.85 -1.92 -14.29
N LYS A 198 -7.40 -1.08 -13.40
CA LYS A 198 -7.30 -1.27 -11.95
C LYS A 198 -7.90 -2.61 -11.53
N ARG A 199 -9.12 -2.94 -11.99
CA ARG A 199 -9.75 -4.25 -11.74
C ARG A 199 -8.82 -5.40 -12.18
N LYS A 200 -8.32 -5.34 -13.41
CA LYS A 200 -7.40 -6.36 -13.95
C LYS A 200 -6.12 -6.50 -13.14
N LEU A 201 -5.60 -5.40 -12.58
CA LEU A 201 -4.39 -5.42 -11.76
C LEU A 201 -4.63 -6.07 -10.40
N VAL A 202 -5.71 -5.71 -9.71
CA VAL A 202 -6.01 -6.23 -8.37
C VAL A 202 -6.40 -7.71 -8.40
N LEU A 203 -7.08 -8.17 -9.44
CA LEU A 203 -7.40 -9.60 -9.64
C LEU A 203 -6.18 -10.49 -9.93
N ASN A 204 -4.96 -9.94 -10.07
CA ASN A 204 -3.75 -10.77 -10.09
C ASN A 204 -3.38 -11.31 -8.70
N TYR A 205 -3.96 -10.74 -7.65
CA TYR A 205 -3.84 -11.24 -6.27
C TYR A 205 -4.95 -12.23 -5.96
N ALA A 206 -5.07 -13.27 -6.78
CA ALA A 206 -6.19 -14.23 -6.74
C ALA A 206 -6.30 -14.97 -5.40
N SER A 207 -5.21 -15.06 -4.63
CA SER A 207 -5.23 -15.63 -3.28
C SER A 207 -5.90 -14.72 -2.23
N GLN A 208 -6.00 -13.42 -2.53
CA GLN A 208 -6.47 -12.36 -1.61
C GLN A 208 -7.73 -11.66 -2.09
N ILE A 209 -7.98 -11.62 -3.40
CA ILE A 209 -9.03 -10.85 -4.04
C ILE A 209 -9.82 -11.76 -4.98
N ASP A 210 -11.11 -11.94 -4.69
CA ASP A 210 -12.07 -12.56 -5.60
C ASP A 210 -12.75 -11.50 -6.50
N ASP A 211 -13.66 -11.94 -7.37
CA ASP A 211 -14.37 -11.05 -8.28
C ASP A 211 -15.24 -9.99 -7.57
N GLU A 212 -15.83 -10.35 -6.42
CA GLU A 212 -16.68 -9.47 -5.62
C GLU A 212 -15.85 -8.33 -5.01
N VAL A 213 -14.72 -8.65 -4.36
CA VAL A 213 -13.81 -7.62 -3.85
C VAL A 213 -13.23 -6.79 -4.98
N GLY A 214 -12.92 -7.40 -6.11
CA GLY A 214 -12.53 -6.68 -7.32
C GLY A 214 -13.58 -5.65 -7.75
N ASP A 215 -14.87 -6.01 -7.67
CA ASP A 215 -15.99 -5.14 -8.08
C ASP A 215 -16.14 -3.97 -7.14
N ILE A 216 -16.03 -4.21 -5.83
CA ILE A 216 -16.01 -3.17 -4.81
C ILE A 216 -14.91 -2.15 -5.12
N MET A 217 -13.69 -2.60 -5.42
CA MET A 217 -12.56 -1.72 -5.71
C MET A 217 -12.73 -0.94 -7.02
N SER A 218 -13.26 -1.54 -8.08
CA SER A 218 -13.52 -0.84 -9.35
C SER A 218 -14.66 0.16 -9.25
N ASN A 219 -15.74 -0.20 -8.54
CA ASN A 219 -16.86 0.70 -8.29
C ASN A 219 -16.43 1.89 -7.42
N PHE A 220 -15.53 1.66 -6.46
CA PHE A 220 -14.94 2.74 -5.69
C PHE A 220 -14.13 3.70 -6.59
N ALA A 221 -13.31 3.16 -7.50
CA ALA A 221 -12.52 3.98 -8.43
C ALA A 221 -13.38 4.84 -9.38
N ALA A 222 -14.62 4.41 -9.68
CA ALA A 222 -15.56 5.19 -10.47
C ALA A 222 -15.95 6.52 -9.81
N ARG A 223 -15.86 6.65 -8.48
CA ARG A 223 -16.13 7.90 -7.75
C ARG A 223 -15.18 9.03 -8.12
N TYR A 224 -14.00 8.69 -8.64
CA TYR A 224 -12.94 9.62 -9.01
C TYR A 224 -12.59 9.50 -10.50
N ASP A 225 -13.53 9.07 -11.35
CA ASP A 225 -13.32 8.89 -12.79
C ASP A 225 -12.06 8.04 -13.11
N GLY A 226 -11.86 6.97 -12.33
CA GLY A 226 -10.70 6.07 -12.45
C GLY A 226 -9.39 6.61 -11.85
N GLY A 227 -9.42 7.80 -11.25
CA GLY A 227 -8.34 8.37 -10.48
C GLY A 227 -8.15 7.70 -9.11
N GLU A 228 -7.03 7.99 -8.47
CA GLU A 228 -6.73 7.57 -7.11
C GLU A 228 -6.55 8.79 -6.22
N ARG A 229 -7.32 8.84 -5.13
CA ARG A 229 -7.20 9.89 -4.13
C ARG A 229 -6.04 9.59 -3.18
N LEU A 230 -5.21 10.60 -2.95
CA LEU A 230 -4.20 10.62 -1.90
C LEU A 230 -4.41 11.84 -1.00
N TRP A 231 -3.92 11.75 0.23
CA TRP A 231 -3.88 12.84 1.20
C TRP A 231 -2.44 13.29 1.38
N ALA A 232 -2.10 14.50 0.96
CA ALA A 232 -0.71 14.94 0.83
C ALA A 232 -0.37 16.06 1.81
N ASN A 233 0.88 16.09 2.28
CA ASN A 233 1.39 17.20 3.10
C ASN A 233 1.75 18.42 2.22
N LYS A 234 1.99 19.57 2.84
CA LYS A 234 2.36 20.79 2.11
C LYS A 234 3.62 20.65 1.27
N LEU A 235 4.60 19.86 1.72
CA LEU A 235 5.85 19.62 0.98
C LEU A 235 5.56 18.95 -0.38
N TRP A 236 4.62 18.00 -0.42
CA TRP A 236 4.18 17.39 -1.68
C TRP A 236 3.66 18.40 -2.69
N HIS A 237 2.79 19.31 -2.25
CA HIS A 237 2.26 20.36 -3.11
C HIS A 237 3.35 21.30 -3.61
N SER A 238 4.34 21.65 -2.78
CA SER A 238 5.44 22.51 -3.25
C SER A 238 6.38 21.82 -4.25
N SER A 239 6.43 20.48 -4.26
CA SER A 239 7.35 19.70 -5.10
C SER A 239 6.71 19.17 -6.38
N PHE A 240 5.39 18.93 -6.38
CA PHE A 240 4.70 18.23 -7.46
C PHE A 240 3.42 18.92 -7.98
N ALA A 241 3.08 20.13 -7.49
CA ALA A 241 2.05 20.98 -8.11
C ALA A 241 2.57 21.68 -9.37
#